data_AF-A0AAN6XSQ3-F1
#
_entry.id   AF-A0AAN6XSQ3-F1
#
_cell.length_a   1.000
_cell.length_b   1.000
_cell.length_c   1.000
_cell.angle_alpha   90.00
_cell.angle_beta   90.00
_cell.angle_gamma   90.00
#
_symmetry.space_group_name_H-M   'P 1'
#
loop_
_entity.id
_entity.type
_entity.pdbx_description
1 polymer ?
#
loop_
_entity_poly.entity_id
_entity_poly.type
_entity_poly.pdbx_seq_one_letter_code
_entity_poly.pdbx_strand_id
1 'polypeptide(L)'
;KIIVAHPASVSACATHLRLLEAFVALGEKVQSRAALNGADPDAAWSAFVEHSVLRFFKWLRSTDDGTVEALPPLDVLMVWHAFMLNPRTYANFCKRIAGDQGPSAEGIPWALLDTISPAMWSFEYLQGPEARQVGTETDSFAILLADNMKFDLAAAVHRQRRFALKMIRFGWVHSPVADFILARVVDRYGKFLSLFEGPPATTGTGIGNGRVGMVPTLDIDLVWHTHQLSPASYRAASSTVTGGYLVNHDDTISHGAAKFGFMATAQLYRDRFNEEYDMCSSSKRSCCDRSAVFLCDATSYSGCHPGDCNTDCSGE
;
A
#
# COMPACT_ATOMS: atom_id res chain seq x y z
N LYS A 1 26.63 4.58 15.38
CA LYS A 1 25.61 4.05 14.44
C LYS A 1 24.61 5.17 14.20
N ILE A 2 24.61 5.78 13.03
CA ILE A 2 23.67 6.85 12.70
C ILE A 2 22.32 6.17 12.50
N ILE A 3 21.41 6.32 13.47
CA ILE A 3 20.00 6.01 13.28
C ILE A 3 19.51 7.11 12.34
N VAL A 4 19.55 6.85 11.04
CA VAL A 4 18.89 7.74 10.07
C VAL A 4 17.41 7.66 10.40
N ALA A 5 16.82 8.75 10.86
CA ALA A 5 15.40 8.85 11.11
C ALA A 5 14.66 8.44 9.84
N HIS A 6 13.93 7.33 9.92
CA HIS A 6 13.26 6.73 8.79
C HIS A 6 11.87 7.36 8.63
N PRO A 7 11.47 7.86 7.44
CA PRO A 7 10.17 8.52 7.26
C PRO A 7 8.96 7.61 7.46
N ALA A 8 9.14 6.29 7.26
CA ALA A 8 8.17 5.31 7.74
C ALA A 8 8.28 5.16 9.27
N SER A 9 7.91 6.23 9.98
CA SER A 9 7.86 6.30 11.42
C SER A 9 6.64 5.53 11.97
N VAL A 10 6.60 5.35 13.29
CA VAL A 10 5.45 4.76 13.99
C VAL A 10 4.16 5.55 13.69
N SER A 11 4.19 6.88 13.77
CA SER A 11 3.04 7.74 13.46
C SER A 11 2.64 7.61 11.98
N ALA A 12 3.60 7.61 11.04
CA ALA A 12 3.29 7.44 9.62
C ALA A 12 2.61 6.08 9.34
N CYS A 13 3.08 4.99 9.97
CA CYS A 13 2.45 3.67 9.83
C CYS A 13 1.04 3.64 10.44
N ALA A 14 0.83 4.27 11.59
CA ALA A 14 -0.50 4.38 12.21
C ALA A 14 -1.47 5.16 11.30
N THR A 15 -1.04 6.29 10.77
CA THR A 15 -1.82 7.12 9.85
C THR A 15 -2.09 6.40 8.53
N HIS A 16 -1.12 5.66 8.02
CA HIS A 16 -1.32 4.82 6.84
C HIS A 16 -2.36 3.72 7.09
N LEU A 17 -2.32 3.02 8.24
CA LEU A 17 -3.34 2.03 8.58
C LEU A 17 -4.75 2.62 8.61
N ARG A 18 -4.92 3.80 9.21
CA ARG A 18 -6.20 4.53 9.17
C ARG A 18 -6.59 4.86 7.73
N LEU A 19 -5.66 5.34 6.90
CA LEU A 19 -5.94 5.67 5.50
C LEU A 19 -6.41 4.43 4.71
N LEU A 20 -5.83 3.26 4.98
CA LEU A 20 -6.28 1.99 4.41
C LEU A 20 -7.71 1.64 4.84
N GLU A 21 -8.08 1.88 6.10
CA GLU A 21 -9.48 1.74 6.57
C GLU A 21 -10.43 2.67 5.80
N ALA A 22 -10.01 3.89 5.53
CA ALA A 22 -10.79 4.85 4.75
C ALA A 22 -11.03 4.38 3.31
N PHE A 23 -10.00 3.83 2.65
CA PHE A 23 -10.14 3.27 1.30
C PHE A 23 -11.05 2.05 1.26
N VAL A 24 -10.99 1.17 2.27
CA VAL A 24 -11.89 0.03 2.37
C VAL A 24 -13.33 0.50 2.58
N ALA A 25 -13.56 1.41 3.52
CA ALA A 25 -14.88 1.97 3.80
C ALA A 25 -15.48 2.71 2.59
N LEU A 26 -14.65 3.38 1.77
CA LEU A 26 -15.06 3.99 0.51
C LEU A 26 -15.63 2.93 -0.45
N GLY A 27 -14.92 1.82 -0.64
CA GLY A 27 -15.37 0.73 -1.50
C GLY A 27 -16.63 0.04 -0.99
N GLU A 28 -16.74 -0.19 0.32
CA GLU A 28 -17.95 -0.75 0.94
C GLU A 28 -19.18 0.15 0.73
N LYS A 29 -19.01 1.47 0.83
CA LYS A 29 -20.09 2.44 0.57
C LYS A 29 -20.56 2.39 -0.89
N VAL A 30 -19.63 2.36 -1.85
CA VAL A 30 -19.95 2.25 -3.28
C VAL A 30 -20.72 0.96 -3.57
N GLN A 31 -20.21 -0.18 -3.08
CA GLN A 31 -20.83 -1.50 -3.25
C GLN A 31 -22.21 -1.59 -2.59
N SER A 32 -22.34 -1.10 -1.36
CA SER A 32 -23.62 -1.09 -0.64
C SER A 32 -24.67 -0.25 -1.37
N ARG A 33 -24.28 0.91 -1.91
CA ARG A 33 -25.18 1.77 -2.68
C ARG A 33 -25.61 1.11 -3.99
N ALA A 34 -24.71 0.42 -4.68
CA ALA A 34 -25.03 -0.33 -5.90
C ALA A 34 -26.06 -1.44 -5.59
N ALA A 35 -25.82 -2.22 -4.53
CA ALA A 35 -26.73 -3.26 -4.07
C ALA A 35 -28.14 -2.72 -3.75
N LEU A 36 -28.22 -1.59 -3.04
CA LEU A 36 -29.50 -0.93 -2.72
C LEU A 36 -30.27 -0.46 -3.97
N ASN A 37 -29.57 -0.18 -5.06
CA ASN A 37 -30.18 0.24 -6.33
C ASN A 37 -30.36 -0.92 -7.32
N GLY A 38 -30.13 -2.18 -6.91
CA GLY A 38 -30.26 -3.36 -7.77
C GLY A 38 -29.17 -3.52 -8.84
N ALA A 39 -28.02 -2.86 -8.67
CA ALA A 39 -26.86 -3.00 -9.55
C ALA A 39 -25.82 -3.97 -8.96
N ASP A 40 -24.98 -4.55 -9.82
CA ASP A 40 -23.87 -5.42 -9.40
C ASP A 40 -22.81 -4.63 -8.61
N PRO A 41 -22.53 -4.97 -7.33
CA PRO A 41 -21.59 -4.24 -6.49
C PRO A 41 -20.16 -4.22 -7.03
N ASP A 42 -19.68 -5.33 -7.60
CA ASP A 42 -18.29 -5.44 -8.05
C ASP A 42 -18.05 -4.69 -9.36
N ALA A 43 -18.99 -4.76 -10.31
CA ALA A 43 -18.99 -3.89 -11.48
C ALA A 43 -19.05 -2.40 -11.08
N ALA A 44 -19.88 -2.04 -10.09
CA ALA A 44 -19.97 -0.67 -9.62
C ALA A 44 -18.68 -0.16 -8.97
N TRP A 45 -18.00 -1.00 -8.18
CA TRP A 45 -16.69 -0.67 -7.62
C TRP A 45 -15.65 -0.48 -8.73
N SER A 46 -15.64 -1.37 -9.73
CA SER A 46 -14.69 -1.30 -10.85
C SER A 46 -14.91 -0.01 -11.66
N ALA A 47 -16.15 0.32 -12.00
CA ALA A 47 -16.49 1.56 -12.70
C ALA A 47 -16.13 2.82 -11.88
N PHE A 48 -16.31 2.77 -10.55
CA PHE A 48 -15.92 3.85 -9.65
C PHE A 48 -14.39 4.07 -9.68
N VAL A 49 -13.60 2.99 -9.61
CA VAL A 49 -12.13 3.07 -9.66
C VAL A 49 -11.66 3.68 -10.99
N GLU A 50 -12.22 3.26 -12.12
CA GLU A 50 -11.89 3.83 -13.43
C GLU A 50 -12.17 5.34 -13.47
N HIS A 51 -13.31 5.76 -12.92
CA HIS A 51 -13.64 7.16 -12.81
C HIS A 51 -12.67 7.94 -11.91
N SER A 52 -12.27 7.36 -10.78
CA SER A 52 -11.28 7.96 -9.88
C SER A 52 -9.91 8.12 -10.54
N VAL A 53 -9.51 7.21 -11.43
CA VAL A 53 -8.28 7.32 -12.23
C VAL A 53 -8.33 8.56 -13.14
N LEU A 54 -9.46 8.79 -13.82
CA LEU A 54 -9.64 9.99 -14.64
C LEU A 54 -9.60 11.28 -13.78
N ARG A 55 -10.27 11.26 -12.61
CA ARG A 55 -10.23 12.38 -11.65
C ARG A 55 -8.82 12.64 -11.13
N PHE A 56 -8.01 11.61 -10.94
CA PHE A 56 -6.61 11.75 -10.54
C PHE A 56 -5.79 12.51 -11.58
N PHE A 57 -5.91 12.18 -12.86
CA PHE A 57 -5.18 12.92 -13.91
C PHE A 57 -5.65 14.38 -14.04
N LYS A 58 -6.96 14.62 -13.88
CA LYS A 58 -7.50 15.99 -13.85
C LYS A 58 -6.95 16.78 -12.66
N TRP A 59 -6.91 16.16 -11.48
CA TRP A 59 -6.35 16.76 -10.28
C TRP A 59 -4.85 17.07 -10.46
N LEU A 60 -4.07 16.13 -10.99
CA LEU A 60 -2.64 16.32 -11.21
C LEU A 60 -2.33 17.54 -12.08
N ARG A 61 -3.10 17.75 -13.16
CA ARG A 61 -2.98 18.95 -14.01
C ARG A 61 -3.31 20.24 -13.26
N SER A 62 -4.26 20.21 -12.33
CA SER A 62 -4.60 21.39 -11.53
C SER A 62 -3.52 21.78 -10.53
N THR A 63 -2.60 20.87 -10.21
CA THR A 63 -1.46 21.09 -9.29
C THR A 63 -0.18 21.57 -9.99
N ASP A 64 -0.23 21.88 -11.29
CA ASP A 64 0.92 22.32 -12.10
C ASP A 64 1.51 23.68 -11.67
N ASP A 65 0.87 24.41 -10.75
CA ASP A 65 1.44 25.63 -10.13
C ASP A 65 2.47 25.34 -9.02
N GLY A 66 2.74 24.07 -8.73
CA GLY A 66 3.74 23.63 -7.77
C GLY A 66 3.25 23.61 -6.32
N THR A 67 1.98 23.93 -6.07
CA THR A 67 1.40 23.90 -4.72
C THR A 67 0.46 22.70 -4.54
N VAL A 68 0.95 21.64 -3.89
CA VAL A 68 0.05 20.61 -3.32
C VAL A 68 -0.45 21.13 -1.96
N GLU A 69 -1.07 22.32 -1.95
CA GLU A 69 -1.53 22.96 -0.71
C GLU A 69 -2.78 22.30 -0.11
N ALA A 70 -3.54 21.55 -0.93
CA ALA A 70 -4.72 20.81 -0.49
C ALA A 70 -4.61 19.31 -0.82
N LEU A 71 -4.95 18.46 0.15
CA LEU A 71 -5.10 17.02 -0.09
C LEU A 71 -6.22 16.77 -1.12
N PRO A 72 -6.01 15.86 -2.08
CA PRO A 72 -7.06 15.50 -3.01
C PRO A 72 -8.23 14.79 -2.30
N PRO A 73 -9.42 14.73 -2.93
CA PRO A 73 -10.51 13.87 -2.50
C PRO A 73 -10.05 12.43 -2.29
N LEU A 74 -10.69 11.71 -1.36
CA LEU A 74 -10.24 10.38 -0.90
C LEU A 74 -10.05 9.36 -2.03
N ASP A 75 -10.89 9.40 -3.06
CA ASP A 75 -10.82 8.48 -4.20
C ASP A 75 -9.64 8.81 -5.14
N VAL A 76 -9.32 10.09 -5.30
CA VAL A 76 -8.11 10.54 -6.01
C VAL A 76 -6.86 10.22 -5.19
N LEU A 77 -6.90 10.43 -3.86
CA LEU A 77 -5.83 10.07 -2.94
C LEU A 77 -5.53 8.55 -2.98
N MET A 78 -6.57 7.72 -3.09
CA MET A 78 -6.44 6.26 -3.26
C MET A 78 -5.69 5.88 -4.54
N VAL A 79 -5.99 6.54 -5.66
CA VAL A 79 -5.28 6.29 -6.93
C VAL A 79 -3.82 6.74 -6.82
N TRP A 80 -3.56 7.93 -6.26
CA TRP A 80 -2.22 8.45 -6.08
C TRP A 80 -1.38 7.56 -5.15
N HIS A 81 -1.97 7.08 -4.05
CA HIS A 81 -1.40 6.09 -3.14
C HIS A 81 -0.97 4.83 -3.90
N ALA A 82 -1.89 4.20 -4.64
CA ALA A 82 -1.59 2.98 -5.39
C ALA A 82 -0.50 3.19 -6.45
N PHE A 83 -0.44 4.39 -7.04
CA PHE A 83 0.59 4.72 -8.02
C PHE A 83 1.98 4.82 -7.40
N MET A 84 2.12 5.49 -6.25
CA MET A 84 3.41 5.64 -5.55
C MET A 84 3.99 4.30 -5.07
N LEU A 85 3.14 3.31 -4.80
CA LEU A 85 3.54 1.92 -4.48
C LEU A 85 4.11 1.15 -5.67
N ASN A 86 4.30 1.81 -6.81
CA ASN A 86 5.01 1.31 -7.99
C ASN A 86 6.21 2.22 -8.28
N PRO A 87 7.27 2.17 -7.47
CA PRO A 87 8.21 3.28 -7.30
C PRO A 87 9.04 3.57 -8.55
N ARG A 88 9.34 2.55 -9.38
CA ARG A 88 9.99 2.74 -10.69
C ARG A 88 9.06 3.42 -11.69
N THR A 89 7.82 2.93 -11.81
CA THR A 89 6.81 3.50 -12.71
C THR A 89 6.52 4.94 -12.31
N TYR A 90 6.30 5.18 -11.02
CA TYR A 90 6.05 6.50 -10.47
C TYR A 90 7.22 7.47 -10.72
N ALA A 91 8.45 7.06 -10.41
CA ALA A 91 9.63 7.88 -10.67
C ALA A 91 9.81 8.21 -12.16
N ASN A 92 9.54 7.26 -13.06
CA ASN A 92 9.60 7.49 -14.50
C ASN A 92 8.51 8.46 -14.97
N PHE A 93 7.32 8.38 -14.38
CA PHE A 93 6.22 9.30 -14.66
C PHE A 93 6.55 10.73 -14.22
N CYS A 94 6.98 10.93 -12.96
CA CYS A 94 7.36 12.25 -12.46
C CYS A 94 8.43 12.91 -13.33
N LYS A 95 9.46 12.14 -13.73
CA LYS A 95 10.52 12.62 -14.65
C LYS A 95 9.98 13.10 -16.00
N ARG A 96 8.95 12.43 -16.54
CA ARG A 96 8.35 12.77 -17.83
C ARG A 96 7.45 14.00 -17.77
N ILE A 97 6.68 14.13 -16.69
CA ILE A 97 5.65 15.18 -16.58
C ILE A 97 6.24 16.49 -16.07
N ALA A 98 7.21 16.45 -15.15
CA ALA A 98 7.64 17.68 -14.47
C ALA A 98 9.15 17.80 -14.21
N GLY A 99 9.98 16.97 -14.86
CA GLY A 99 11.43 16.99 -14.67
C GLY A 99 11.83 16.69 -13.20
N ASP A 100 12.91 17.31 -12.73
CA ASP A 100 13.40 17.13 -11.34
C ASP A 100 12.57 17.89 -10.28
N GLN A 101 11.57 18.69 -10.67
CA GLN A 101 10.80 19.58 -9.79
C GLN A 101 9.31 19.20 -9.72
N GLY A 102 8.97 17.94 -10.01
CA GLY A 102 7.57 17.54 -10.14
C GLY A 102 6.74 17.60 -8.87
N PRO A 103 5.42 17.90 -9.02
CA PRO A 103 4.49 17.83 -7.91
C PRO A 103 4.56 16.41 -7.36
N SER A 104 4.84 16.24 -6.06
CA SER A 104 5.03 14.95 -5.37
C SER A 104 6.45 14.33 -5.30
N ALA A 105 7.53 15.11 -5.35
CA ALA A 105 8.82 14.56 -4.88
C ALA A 105 8.75 14.04 -3.43
N GLU A 106 8.01 14.76 -2.57
CA GLU A 106 7.85 14.47 -1.15
C GLU A 106 6.79 13.40 -0.83
N GLY A 107 5.83 13.17 -1.74
CA GLY A 107 4.78 12.15 -1.58
C GLY A 107 3.63 12.56 -0.67
N ILE A 108 3.11 11.60 0.10
CA ILE A 108 2.01 11.80 1.04
C ILE A 108 2.45 12.74 2.18
N PRO A 109 1.73 13.85 2.46
CA PRO A 109 2.06 14.74 3.56
C PRO A 109 1.59 14.15 4.89
N TRP A 110 2.38 13.23 5.46
CA TRP A 110 2.02 12.48 6.67
C TRP A 110 1.63 13.35 7.86
N ALA A 111 2.34 14.46 8.08
CA ALA A 111 2.02 15.40 9.15
C ALA A 111 0.63 16.03 8.97
N LEU A 112 0.25 16.35 7.73
CA LEU A 112 -1.08 16.87 7.44
C LEU A 112 -2.15 15.79 7.66
N LEU A 113 -1.94 14.57 7.16
CA LEU A 113 -2.89 13.47 7.36
C LEU A 113 -3.07 13.08 8.84
N ASP A 114 -2.02 13.16 9.66
CA ASP A 114 -2.09 12.85 11.10
C ASP A 114 -2.95 13.88 11.87
N THR A 115 -3.08 15.10 11.35
CA THR A 115 -3.96 16.13 11.93
C THR A 115 -5.42 16.01 11.50
N ILE A 116 -5.70 15.20 10.47
CA ILE A 116 -7.05 15.01 9.96
C ILE A 116 -7.67 13.81 10.68
N SER A 117 -8.70 14.07 11.50
CA SER A 117 -9.47 13.01 12.13
C SER A 117 -10.05 12.06 11.08
N PRO A 118 -10.09 10.73 11.33
CA PRO A 118 -10.80 9.79 10.46
C PRO A 118 -12.27 10.18 10.19
N ALA A 119 -12.90 10.93 11.10
CA ALA A 119 -14.25 11.48 10.92
C ALA A 119 -14.31 12.63 9.89
N MET A 120 -13.19 13.34 9.67
CA MET A 120 -13.03 14.38 8.65
C MET A 120 -12.62 13.83 7.28
N TRP A 121 -12.35 12.53 7.15
CA TRP A 121 -12.27 11.86 5.84
C TRP A 121 -13.66 11.69 5.19
N SER A 122 -14.56 12.63 5.47
CA SER A 122 -15.92 12.66 4.97
C SER A 122 -15.93 12.98 3.48
N PHE A 123 -16.24 11.94 2.74
CA PHE A 123 -16.86 11.85 1.43
C PHE A 123 -17.79 13.03 1.09
N GLU A 124 -17.32 13.99 0.30
CA GLU A 124 -18.18 14.54 -0.74
C GLU A 124 -18.25 13.49 -1.85
N TYR A 125 -19.25 12.61 -1.74
CA TYR A 125 -19.85 12.08 -2.96
C TYR A 125 -20.23 13.29 -3.80
N LEU A 126 -20.00 13.21 -5.10
CA LEU A 126 -20.62 14.11 -6.06
C LEU A 126 -22.15 14.03 -5.88
N GLN A 127 -22.72 14.86 -5.01
CA GLN A 127 -24.16 14.95 -4.76
C GLN A 127 -24.86 15.87 -5.78
N GLY A 128 -24.12 16.38 -6.76
CA GLY A 128 -24.63 17.34 -7.73
C GLY A 128 -24.84 16.78 -9.15
N PRO A 129 -25.49 17.56 -10.04
CA PRO A 129 -25.53 17.34 -11.48
C PRO A 129 -24.15 17.15 -12.12
N GLU A 130 -23.06 17.47 -11.42
CA GLU A 130 -21.68 17.23 -11.81
C GLU A 130 -21.32 15.73 -11.95
N ALA A 131 -21.95 14.83 -11.20
CA ALA A 131 -21.85 13.38 -11.49
C ALA A 131 -22.41 13.03 -12.90
N ARG A 132 -23.24 13.92 -13.46
CA ARG A 132 -23.78 13.85 -14.82
C ARG A 132 -22.97 14.69 -15.83
N GLN A 133 -22.10 15.59 -15.36
CA GLN A 133 -21.25 16.45 -16.21
C GLN A 133 -19.78 16.01 -16.29
N VAL A 134 -19.29 15.19 -15.36
CA VAL A 134 -18.06 14.38 -15.60
C VAL A 134 -18.44 13.19 -16.48
N GLY A 135 -18.83 13.51 -17.71
CA GLY A 135 -19.45 12.61 -18.67
C GLY A 135 -19.97 13.31 -19.92
N THR A 136 -19.99 14.66 -19.95
CA THR A 136 -20.31 15.42 -21.17
C THR A 136 -19.17 16.29 -21.67
N GLU A 137 -18.20 16.63 -20.82
CA GLU A 137 -16.88 17.03 -21.29
C GLU A 137 -15.95 15.83 -21.15
N THR A 138 -15.77 15.10 -22.24
CA THR A 138 -14.59 14.25 -22.40
C THR A 138 -13.36 15.13 -22.22
N ASP A 139 -12.71 15.07 -21.06
CA ASP A 139 -11.37 15.63 -20.89
C ASP A 139 -10.42 14.74 -21.70
N SER A 140 -10.39 14.99 -23.01
CA SER A 140 -9.61 14.23 -23.97
C SER A 140 -8.13 14.17 -23.59
N PHE A 141 -7.64 15.11 -22.80
CA PHE A 141 -6.27 15.12 -22.30
C PHE A 141 -6.08 14.14 -21.13
N ALA A 142 -6.98 14.13 -20.14
CA ALA A 142 -6.92 13.14 -19.05
C ALA A 142 -7.07 11.71 -19.59
N ILE A 143 -7.95 11.51 -20.58
CA ILE A 143 -8.10 10.24 -21.29
C ILE A 143 -6.81 9.88 -22.03
N LEU A 144 -6.25 10.82 -22.81
CA LEU A 144 -5.00 10.60 -23.54
C LEU A 144 -3.82 10.29 -22.59
N LEU A 145 -3.75 10.93 -21.43
CA LEU A 145 -2.70 10.69 -20.44
C LEU A 145 -2.85 9.31 -19.80
N ALA A 146 -4.09 8.92 -19.46
CA ALA A 146 -4.41 7.58 -18.97
C ALA A 146 -4.07 6.50 -20.01
N ASP A 147 -4.49 6.67 -21.26
CA ASP A 147 -4.24 5.72 -22.36
C ASP A 147 -2.75 5.58 -22.70
N ASN A 148 -1.97 6.66 -22.54
CA ASN A 148 -0.53 6.64 -22.78
C ASN A 148 0.27 6.11 -21.58
N MET A 149 -0.34 5.90 -20.42
CA MET A 149 0.31 5.23 -19.31
C MET A 149 0.41 3.72 -19.58
N LYS A 150 1.64 3.22 -19.68
CA LYS A 150 1.94 1.78 -19.75
C LYS A 150 1.80 1.09 -18.38
N PHE A 151 0.83 1.52 -17.57
CA PHE A 151 0.61 1.03 -16.21
C PHE A 151 -0.86 1.15 -15.85
N ASP A 152 -1.47 0.01 -15.53
CA ASP A 152 -2.88 -0.09 -15.17
C ASP A 152 -3.09 0.35 -13.71
N LEU A 153 -3.45 1.62 -13.54
CA LEU A 153 -3.73 2.22 -12.23
C LEU A 153 -4.96 1.61 -11.57
N ALA A 154 -6.00 1.26 -12.34
CA ALA A 154 -7.20 0.65 -11.79
C ALA A 154 -6.86 -0.71 -11.19
N ALA A 155 -6.15 -1.56 -11.94
CA ALA A 155 -5.66 -2.84 -11.42
C ALA A 155 -4.77 -2.65 -10.19
N ALA A 156 -3.90 -1.64 -10.16
CA ALA A 156 -3.08 -1.34 -8.98
C ALA A 156 -3.95 -1.01 -7.75
N VAL A 157 -4.99 -0.18 -7.90
CA VAL A 157 -5.95 0.12 -6.83
C VAL A 157 -6.64 -1.17 -6.33
N HIS A 158 -7.04 -2.07 -7.23
CA HIS A 158 -7.62 -3.36 -6.82
C HIS A 158 -6.64 -4.25 -6.05
N ARG A 159 -5.34 -4.27 -6.41
CA ARG A 159 -4.31 -4.97 -5.63
C ARG A 159 -4.15 -4.35 -4.24
N GLN A 160 -4.09 -3.03 -4.16
CA GLN A 160 -3.95 -2.31 -2.90
C GLN A 160 -5.17 -2.46 -1.99
N ARG A 161 -6.39 -2.54 -2.54
CA ARG A 161 -7.58 -2.84 -1.74
C ARG A 161 -7.49 -4.22 -1.07
N ARG A 162 -6.97 -5.24 -1.76
CA ARG A 162 -6.76 -6.58 -1.17
C ARG A 162 -5.70 -6.56 -0.07
N PHE A 163 -4.65 -5.75 -0.23
CA PHE A 163 -3.67 -5.53 0.83
C PHE A 163 -4.31 -4.83 2.04
N ALA A 164 -5.03 -3.74 1.82
CA ALA A 164 -5.73 -2.98 2.86
C ALA A 164 -6.66 -3.88 3.71
N LEU A 165 -7.48 -4.72 3.06
CA LEU A 165 -8.37 -5.67 3.75
C LEU A 165 -7.61 -6.63 4.69
N LYS A 166 -6.40 -7.06 4.32
CA LYS A 166 -5.57 -7.90 5.20
C LYS A 166 -5.07 -7.10 6.40
N MET A 167 -4.62 -5.86 6.18
CA MET A 167 -4.07 -5.01 7.23
C MET A 167 -5.11 -4.63 8.28
N ILE A 168 -6.31 -4.23 7.87
CA ILE A 168 -7.38 -3.84 8.81
C ILE A 168 -7.84 -5.01 9.68
N ARG A 169 -7.77 -6.25 9.16
CA ARG A 169 -8.16 -7.46 9.90
C ARG A 169 -7.27 -7.72 11.11
N PHE A 170 -6.02 -7.27 11.10
CA PHE A 170 -5.14 -7.36 12.27
C PHE A 170 -5.52 -6.38 13.39
N GLY A 171 -6.17 -5.26 13.04
CA GLY A 171 -6.61 -4.26 14.01
C GLY A 171 -5.48 -3.59 14.80
N TRP A 172 -4.24 -3.52 14.27
CA TRP A 172 -3.08 -3.01 15.01
C TRP A 172 -3.27 -1.58 15.50
N VAL A 173 -3.86 -0.70 14.69
CA VAL A 173 -4.05 0.71 15.04
C VAL A 173 -5.10 0.91 16.14
N HIS A 174 -5.99 -0.07 16.36
CA HIS A 174 -7.00 -0.07 17.42
C HIS A 174 -6.55 -0.81 18.68
N SER A 175 -5.35 -1.38 18.67
CA SER A 175 -4.79 -2.06 19.84
C SER A 175 -4.39 -1.05 20.92
N PRO A 176 -4.62 -1.35 22.22
CA PRO A 176 -4.14 -0.50 23.32
C PRO A 176 -2.60 -0.39 23.38
N VAL A 177 -1.89 -1.27 22.64
CA VAL A 177 -0.42 -1.28 22.52
C VAL A 177 0.04 -1.04 21.08
N ALA A 178 -0.74 -0.29 20.28
CA ALA A 178 -0.45 0.00 18.88
C ALA A 178 0.98 0.54 18.66
N ASP A 179 1.42 1.50 19.48
CA ASP A 179 2.76 2.10 19.36
C ASP A 179 3.88 1.07 19.53
N PHE A 180 3.72 0.13 20.46
CA PHE A 180 4.69 -0.95 20.67
C PHE A 180 4.73 -1.91 19.48
N ILE A 181 3.56 -2.29 18.95
CA ILE A 181 3.46 -3.14 17.76
C ILE A 181 4.16 -2.45 16.59
N LEU A 182 3.79 -1.20 16.29
CA LEU A 182 4.31 -0.46 15.15
C LEU A 182 5.81 -0.17 15.29
N ALA A 183 6.31 0.15 16.48
CA ALA A 183 7.74 0.34 16.72
C ALA A 183 8.56 -0.92 16.38
N ARG A 184 8.05 -2.10 16.77
CA ARG A 184 8.67 -3.38 16.45
C ARG A 184 8.67 -3.67 14.95
N VAL A 185 7.56 -3.37 14.27
CA VAL A 185 7.45 -3.62 12.82
C VAL A 185 8.36 -2.67 12.03
N VAL A 186 8.51 -1.41 12.47
CA VAL A 186 9.47 -0.45 11.89
C VAL A 186 10.93 -0.92 12.06
N ASP A 187 11.31 -1.45 13.23
CA ASP A 187 12.64 -2.05 13.44
C ASP A 187 12.90 -3.21 12.46
N ARG A 188 11.92 -4.10 12.31
CA ARG A 188 12.00 -5.24 11.38
C ARG A 188 12.15 -4.81 9.94
N TYR A 189 11.46 -3.75 9.52
CA TYR A 189 11.63 -3.17 8.19
C TYR A 189 13.03 -2.60 7.98
N GLY A 190 13.61 -1.91 8.97
CA GLY A 190 14.99 -1.42 8.88
C GLY A 190 15.99 -2.56 8.64
N LYS A 191 15.84 -3.67 9.39
CA LYS A 191 16.62 -4.90 9.18
C LYS A 191 16.40 -5.48 7.78
N PHE A 192 15.15 -5.58 7.33
CA PHE A 192 14.80 -6.05 6.00
C PHE A 192 15.42 -5.20 4.89
N LEU A 193 15.35 -3.87 4.98
CA LEU A 193 15.94 -2.98 3.99
C LEU A 193 17.46 -3.13 3.91
N SER A 194 18.13 -3.35 5.04
CA SER A 194 19.58 -3.61 5.05
C SER A 194 19.97 -4.94 4.39
N LEU A 195 19.04 -5.88 4.17
CA LEU A 195 19.34 -7.10 3.42
C LEU A 195 19.75 -6.79 1.98
N PHE A 196 19.36 -5.64 1.44
CA PHE A 196 19.76 -5.15 0.12
C PHE A 196 21.17 -4.54 0.08
N GLU A 197 21.89 -4.50 1.21
CA GLU A 197 23.27 -4.02 1.29
C GLU A 197 24.27 -4.92 0.56
N GLY A 198 25.10 -4.29 -0.28
CA GLY A 198 26.21 -4.92 -1.02
C GLY A 198 26.01 -4.85 -2.54
N PRO A 199 27.08 -5.13 -3.32
CA PRO A 199 26.94 -5.22 -4.77
C PRO A 199 25.93 -6.34 -5.14
N PRO A 200 25.17 -6.20 -6.25
CA PRO A 200 24.29 -7.26 -6.74
C PRO A 200 25.03 -8.59 -6.73
N ALA A 201 24.43 -9.63 -6.14
CA ALA A 201 25.10 -10.91 -5.95
C ALA A 201 25.67 -11.42 -7.30
N THR A 202 26.99 -11.35 -7.46
CA THR A 202 27.74 -12.04 -8.52
C THR A 202 27.84 -13.54 -8.26
N THR A 203 27.35 -14.00 -7.11
CA THR A 203 27.25 -15.40 -6.71
C THR A 203 25.88 -15.94 -7.11
N GLY A 204 25.85 -17.06 -7.82
CA GLY A 204 24.65 -17.67 -8.44
C GLY A 204 23.56 -18.18 -7.48
N THR A 205 23.37 -17.58 -6.31
CA THR A 205 22.28 -17.89 -5.37
C THR A 205 20.96 -17.21 -5.79
N GLY A 206 21.02 -16.17 -6.63
CA GLY A 206 19.85 -15.63 -7.34
C GLY A 206 18.92 -14.74 -6.51
N ILE A 207 19.32 -14.27 -5.33
CA ILE A 207 18.43 -13.54 -4.41
C ILE A 207 19.05 -12.19 -4.05
N GLY A 208 18.28 -11.13 -4.28
CA GLY A 208 18.77 -9.75 -4.24
C GLY A 208 19.47 -9.35 -5.54
N ASN A 209 18.72 -8.68 -6.42
CA ASN A 209 19.19 -8.10 -7.69
C ASN A 209 19.66 -9.11 -8.77
N GLY A 210 18.91 -10.20 -9.00
CA GLY A 210 19.20 -11.03 -10.18
C GLY A 210 18.11 -11.98 -10.66
N ARG A 211 17.42 -12.73 -9.79
CA ARG A 211 16.41 -13.71 -10.24
C ARG A 211 15.20 -13.93 -9.33
N VAL A 212 15.34 -13.74 -8.01
CA VAL A 212 14.25 -13.85 -7.03
C VAL A 212 14.29 -12.63 -6.11
N GLY A 213 13.20 -11.86 -6.07
CA GLY A 213 13.08 -10.68 -5.20
C GLY A 213 13.02 -11.07 -3.72
N MET A 214 13.46 -10.16 -2.83
CA MET A 214 13.19 -10.33 -1.40
C MET A 214 11.70 -10.19 -1.15
N VAL A 215 11.15 -11.08 -0.33
CA VAL A 215 9.70 -11.13 -0.08
C VAL A 215 9.44 -10.72 1.36
N PRO A 216 8.74 -9.59 1.59
CA PRO A 216 8.46 -9.09 2.94
C PRO A 216 7.41 -9.98 3.62
N THR A 217 7.47 -10.09 4.95
CA THR A 217 6.28 -10.46 5.74
C THR A 217 5.27 -9.32 5.69
N LEU A 218 4.00 -9.59 5.99
CA LEU A 218 2.92 -8.62 5.82
C LEU A 218 3.08 -7.35 6.70
N ASP A 219 3.70 -7.50 7.87
CA ASP A 219 4.08 -6.39 8.75
C ASP A 219 5.20 -5.53 8.14
N ILE A 220 6.25 -6.15 7.63
CA ILE A 220 7.34 -5.47 6.91
C ILE A 220 6.80 -4.75 5.66
N ASP A 221 5.85 -5.38 4.94
CA ASP A 221 5.26 -4.84 3.73
C ASP A 221 4.46 -3.55 3.99
N LEU A 222 3.75 -3.46 5.13
CA LEU A 222 3.10 -2.22 5.56
C LEU A 222 4.10 -1.06 5.66
N VAL A 223 5.22 -1.27 6.35
CA VAL A 223 6.23 -0.22 6.54
C VAL A 223 6.92 0.10 5.22
N TRP A 224 7.13 -0.91 4.37
CA TRP A 224 7.70 -0.71 3.05
C TRP A 224 6.77 0.13 2.16
N HIS A 225 5.47 -0.14 2.15
CA HIS A 225 4.49 0.70 1.45
C HIS A 225 4.49 2.12 2.02
N THR A 226 4.48 2.25 3.36
CA THR A 226 4.56 3.55 4.04
C THR A 226 5.80 4.34 3.61
N HIS A 227 6.95 3.69 3.46
CA HIS A 227 8.17 4.35 2.99
C HIS A 227 8.07 4.79 1.52
N GLN A 228 7.53 3.94 0.64
CA GLN A 228 7.37 4.23 -0.79
C GLN A 228 6.46 5.44 -1.07
N LEU A 229 5.50 5.69 -0.18
CA LEU A 229 4.65 6.88 -0.18
C LEU A 229 5.38 8.18 0.20
N SER A 230 6.69 8.12 0.47
CA SER A 230 7.61 9.27 0.53
C SER A 230 8.75 9.09 -0.49
N PRO A 231 8.48 9.31 -1.80
CA PRO A 231 9.33 8.83 -2.90
C PRO A 231 10.78 9.34 -2.86
N ALA A 232 11.01 10.62 -2.50
CA ALA A 232 12.36 11.17 -2.38
C ALA A 232 13.18 10.43 -1.32
N SER A 233 12.60 10.23 -0.14
CA SER A 233 13.30 9.52 0.94
C SER A 233 13.49 8.04 0.64
N TYR A 234 12.47 7.37 0.08
CA TYR A 234 12.58 5.98 -0.35
C TYR A 234 13.69 5.76 -1.38
N ARG A 235 13.80 6.68 -2.34
CA ARG A 235 14.88 6.67 -3.34
C ARG A 235 16.25 6.86 -2.70
N ALA A 236 16.39 7.80 -1.76
CA ALA A 236 17.65 8.02 -1.06
C ALA A 236 18.08 6.77 -0.28
N ALA A 237 17.18 6.20 0.52
CA ALA A 237 17.46 4.99 1.29
C ALA A 237 17.78 3.78 0.40
N SER A 238 17.01 3.58 -0.68
CA SER A 238 17.28 2.52 -1.67
C SER A 238 18.66 2.66 -2.30
N SER A 239 19.03 3.87 -2.72
CA SER A 239 20.35 4.14 -3.30
C SER A 239 21.47 3.91 -2.29
N THR A 240 21.28 4.28 -1.02
CA THR A 240 22.26 4.04 0.04
C THR A 240 22.50 2.55 0.26
N VAL A 241 21.45 1.74 0.40
CA VAL A 241 21.62 0.31 0.69
C VAL A 241 22.13 -0.46 -0.53
N THR A 242 21.65 -0.15 -1.74
CA THR A 242 22.03 -0.92 -2.94
C THR A 242 23.29 -0.42 -3.65
N GLY A 243 23.86 0.71 -3.23
CA GLY A 243 24.96 1.36 -3.94
C GLY A 243 24.54 2.08 -5.22
N GLY A 244 23.28 2.52 -5.34
CA GLY A 244 22.83 3.45 -6.39
C GLY A 244 21.56 3.06 -7.15
N TYR A 245 20.87 1.98 -6.78
CA TYR A 245 19.67 1.50 -7.46
C TYR A 245 18.39 1.70 -6.63
N LEU A 246 17.28 1.95 -7.31
CA LEU A 246 15.96 1.95 -6.67
C LEU A 246 15.47 0.51 -6.48
N VAL A 247 15.26 0.11 -5.23
CA VAL A 247 14.66 -1.18 -4.89
C VAL A 247 13.22 -1.18 -5.41
N ASN A 248 12.88 -2.16 -6.24
CA ASN A 248 11.53 -2.28 -6.78
C ASN A 248 10.64 -3.07 -5.83
N HIS A 249 9.38 -2.64 -5.72
CA HIS A 249 8.30 -3.44 -5.16
C HIS A 249 7.48 -3.96 -6.34
N ASP A 250 7.59 -5.26 -6.63
CA ASP A 250 6.80 -5.90 -7.68
C ASP A 250 5.72 -6.75 -7.02
N ASP A 251 4.50 -6.23 -6.99
CA ASP A 251 3.34 -6.88 -6.39
C ASP A 251 2.64 -7.88 -7.34
N THR A 252 3.25 -8.15 -8.52
CA THR A 252 2.71 -9.06 -9.55
C THR A 252 3.41 -10.41 -9.64
N ILE A 253 4.33 -10.71 -8.71
CA ILE A 253 5.07 -11.98 -8.69
C ILE A 253 4.14 -13.20 -8.53
N SER A 254 4.42 -14.28 -9.26
CA SER A 254 3.63 -15.52 -9.18
C SER A 254 3.78 -16.19 -7.82
N HIS A 255 2.75 -16.93 -7.38
CA HIS A 255 2.74 -17.62 -6.08
C HIS A 255 3.95 -18.55 -5.88
N GLY A 256 4.40 -19.25 -6.92
CA GLY A 256 5.56 -20.14 -6.86
C GLY A 256 6.87 -19.37 -6.59
N ALA A 257 7.10 -18.28 -7.32
CA ALA A 257 8.27 -17.43 -7.14
C ALA A 257 8.27 -16.74 -5.75
N ALA A 258 7.10 -16.33 -5.27
CA ALA A 258 6.93 -15.75 -3.95
C ALA A 258 7.33 -16.71 -2.82
N LYS A 259 7.00 -18.00 -2.92
CA LYS A 259 7.35 -18.99 -1.89
C LYS A 259 8.87 -19.20 -1.78
N PHE A 260 9.56 -19.39 -2.90
CA PHE A 260 11.01 -19.55 -2.90
C PHE A 260 11.72 -18.27 -2.42
N GLY A 261 11.25 -17.10 -2.88
CA GLY A 261 11.77 -15.80 -2.42
C GLY A 261 11.59 -15.61 -0.92
N PHE A 262 10.44 -15.99 -0.37
CA PHE A 262 10.18 -15.91 1.06
C PHE A 262 11.14 -16.78 1.87
N MET A 263 11.29 -18.07 1.52
CA MET A 263 12.16 -18.99 2.27
C MET A 263 13.60 -18.48 2.33
N ALA A 264 14.11 -17.98 1.22
CA ALA A 264 15.46 -17.45 1.19
C ALA A 264 15.63 -16.10 1.87
N THR A 265 14.63 -15.22 1.76
CA THR A 265 14.62 -13.97 2.54
C THR A 265 14.64 -14.29 4.03
N ALA A 266 13.86 -15.29 4.46
CA ALA A 266 13.82 -15.75 5.84
C ALA A 266 15.17 -16.31 6.31
N GLN A 267 15.83 -17.09 5.46
CA GLN A 267 17.16 -17.62 5.76
C GLN A 267 18.18 -16.49 5.90
N LEU A 268 18.23 -15.57 4.94
CA LEU A 268 19.15 -14.44 4.96
C LEU A 268 18.93 -13.54 6.20
N TYR A 269 17.68 -13.30 6.56
CA TYR A 269 17.34 -12.55 7.77
C TYR A 269 17.84 -13.26 9.04
N ARG A 270 17.64 -14.58 9.13
CA ARG A 270 18.13 -15.39 10.25
C ARG A 270 19.66 -15.38 10.32
N ASP A 271 20.34 -15.54 9.20
CA ASP A 271 21.81 -15.57 9.15
C ASP A 271 22.41 -14.21 9.56
N ARG A 272 21.77 -13.10 9.17
CA ARG A 272 22.28 -11.76 9.45
C ARG A 272 21.96 -11.27 10.88
N PHE A 273 20.78 -11.60 11.40
CA PHE A 273 20.28 -11.02 12.66
C PHE A 273 20.12 -12.02 13.80
N ASN A 274 20.24 -13.33 13.52
CA ASN A 274 19.94 -14.40 14.48
C ASN A 274 18.52 -14.31 15.06
N GLU A 275 17.56 -13.89 14.23
CA GLU A 275 16.15 -13.69 14.58
C GLU A 275 15.24 -14.48 13.64
N GLU A 276 14.05 -14.87 14.09
CA GLU A 276 13.04 -15.49 13.23
C GLU A 276 12.41 -14.46 12.30
N TYR A 277 12.31 -14.81 11.00
CA TYR A 277 11.74 -13.92 10.01
C TYR A 277 10.22 -13.85 10.07
N ASP A 278 9.53 -14.97 10.26
CA ASP A 278 8.08 -14.97 10.42
C ASP A 278 7.71 -14.69 11.87
N MET A 279 6.91 -13.66 12.09
CA MET A 279 6.39 -13.31 13.41
C MET A 279 4.88 -13.12 13.29
N CYS A 280 4.13 -14.04 13.90
CA CYS A 280 2.69 -13.87 14.07
C CYS A 280 2.45 -12.64 14.97
N SER A 281 2.15 -11.49 14.37
CA SER A 281 1.87 -10.22 15.05
C SER A 281 0.38 -9.99 15.31
N SER A 282 -0.47 -11.00 15.12
CA SER A 282 -1.88 -10.94 15.49
C SER A 282 -2.05 -11.03 17.01
N SER A 283 -2.87 -10.16 17.59
CA SER A 283 -3.25 -10.22 19.02
C SER A 283 -4.05 -11.47 19.41
N LYS A 284 -4.51 -12.25 18.43
CA LYS A 284 -5.30 -13.47 18.58
C LYS A 284 -4.43 -14.70 18.28
N ARG A 285 -4.17 -15.53 19.30
CA ARG A 285 -3.34 -16.75 19.19
C ARG A 285 -3.88 -17.77 18.19
N SER A 286 -5.19 -17.81 17.90
CA SER A 286 -5.78 -18.79 16.97
C SER A 286 -5.48 -18.53 15.49
N CYS A 287 -5.01 -17.34 15.12
CA CYS A 287 -4.55 -17.04 13.76
C CYS A 287 -3.12 -17.50 13.50
N CYS A 288 -2.40 -17.98 14.53
CA CYS A 288 -0.99 -18.38 14.45
C CYS A 288 -0.79 -19.85 14.03
N ASP A 289 -1.65 -20.39 13.16
CA ASP A 289 -1.30 -21.64 12.50
C ASP A 289 -0.31 -21.33 11.37
N ARG A 290 0.86 -22.00 11.43
CA ARG A 290 2.14 -21.68 10.74
C ARG A 290 2.11 -21.83 9.20
N SER A 291 0.93 -21.74 8.60
CA SER A 291 0.69 -21.92 7.17
C SER A 291 -0.11 -20.77 6.52
N ALA A 292 -0.62 -19.81 7.31
CA ALA A 292 -1.70 -18.91 6.86
C ALA A 292 -1.27 -17.53 6.32
N VAL A 293 0.03 -17.24 6.16
CA VAL A 293 0.48 -15.92 5.63
C VAL A 293 0.21 -15.80 4.10
N PHE A 294 0.03 -16.93 3.40
CA PHE A 294 -0.14 -16.97 1.93
C PHE A 294 -1.53 -17.42 1.44
N LEU A 295 -2.44 -17.87 2.31
CA LEU A 295 -3.64 -18.62 1.90
C LEU A 295 -5.00 -17.93 2.06
N CYS A 296 -5.06 -16.70 2.56
CA CYS A 296 -6.34 -15.97 2.53
C CYS A 296 -6.59 -15.39 1.13
N ASP A 297 -6.97 -16.25 0.20
CA ASP A 297 -7.67 -15.86 -1.03
C ASP A 297 -9.11 -15.47 -0.65
N ALA A 298 -9.55 -14.30 -1.10
CA ALA A 298 -10.81 -13.68 -0.67
C ALA A 298 -12.05 -14.27 -1.38
N THR A 299 -11.89 -15.34 -2.16
CA THR A 299 -12.92 -15.87 -3.06
C THR A 299 -13.65 -17.11 -2.52
N SER A 300 -13.27 -17.65 -1.36
CA SER A 300 -13.85 -18.88 -0.81
C SER A 300 -14.22 -18.80 0.67
N TYR A 301 -15.01 -17.79 1.05
CA TYR A 301 -15.54 -17.69 2.42
C TYR A 301 -17.06 -17.58 2.44
N SER A 302 -17.74 -18.72 2.25
CA SER A 302 -19.16 -18.91 2.51
C SER A 302 -19.42 -19.71 3.80
N GLY A 303 -18.53 -19.63 4.81
CA GLY A 303 -18.53 -20.61 5.90
C GLY A 303 -18.22 -20.16 7.33
N CYS A 304 -17.93 -18.89 7.62
CA CYS A 304 -17.79 -18.47 9.04
C CYS A 304 -18.93 -17.56 9.45
N HIS A 305 -19.79 -18.06 10.32
CA HIS A 305 -20.83 -17.27 10.94
C HIS A 305 -20.27 -16.50 12.16
N PRO A 306 -20.87 -15.35 12.52
CA PRO A 306 -20.44 -14.52 13.64
C PRO A 306 -20.42 -15.19 15.03
N GLY A 307 -20.89 -16.43 15.15
CA GLY A 307 -21.03 -17.19 16.40
C GLY A 307 -19.81 -18.00 16.84
N ASP A 308 -18.83 -18.24 15.96
CA ASP A 308 -17.70 -19.15 16.28
C ASP A 308 -16.61 -18.51 17.14
N CYS A 309 -16.77 -17.22 17.49
CA CYS A 309 -15.81 -16.46 18.29
C CYS A 309 -16.04 -16.54 19.82
N ASN A 310 -17.01 -17.34 20.28
CA ASN A 310 -17.50 -17.26 21.66
C ASN A 310 -17.50 -18.62 22.38
N THR A 311 -16.36 -19.32 22.41
CA THR A 311 -16.13 -20.40 23.38
C THR A 311 -14.87 -20.12 24.19
N ASP A 312 -15.08 -20.02 25.50
CA ASP A 312 -14.09 -19.86 26.56
C ASP A 312 -13.06 -21.00 26.51
N CYS A 313 -11.77 -20.67 26.37
CA CYS A 313 -10.70 -21.61 26.62
C CYS A 313 -10.25 -21.50 28.08
N SER A 314 -11.08 -21.98 29.00
CA SER A 314 -10.64 -22.48 30.29
C SER A 314 -10.51 -24.01 30.19
N GLY A 315 -9.30 -24.53 30.07
CA GLY A 315 -9.06 -25.97 30.19
C GLY A 315 -7.77 -26.46 29.56
N GLU A 316 -6.94 -27.05 30.43
CA GLU A 316 -5.76 -27.90 30.21
C GLU A 316 -4.41 -27.23 29.87
#